data_AF-A0A1Z9DV97-F1
#
_entry.id   AF-A0A1Z9DV97-F1
#
_cell.length_a   1.000
_cell.length_b   1.000
_cell.length_c   1.000
_cell.angle_alpha   90.00
_cell.angle_beta   90.00
_cell.angle_gamma   90.00
#
_symmetry.space_group_name_H-M   'P 1'
#
loop_
_entity.id
_entity.type
_entity.pdbx_description
1 polymer ?
#
loop_
_entity_poly.entity_id
_entity_poly.type
_entity_poly.pdbx_seq_one_letter_code
_entity_poly.pdbx_strand_id
1 'polypeptide(L)'
;MLNKYKKNIYSENGEDGILLYILKKTKLIKNSSPLWCCEFGAWDGIHGSNTFNLVKNYNFNAVYIEGDKKKFNDLLKTKKKIPKNYCTK
;
A
#
# COMPACT_ATOMS: atom_id res chain seq x y z
N MET A 1 1.47 23.32 -5.26
CA MET A 1 0.28 22.49 -4.96
C MET A 1 0.58 21.02 -5.26
N LEU A 2 0.22 20.08 -4.39
CA LEU A 2 0.50 18.64 -4.54
C LEU A 2 -0.41 17.93 -5.55
N ASN A 3 -1.60 18.48 -5.81
CA ASN A 3 -2.62 17.84 -6.66
C ASN A 3 -2.13 17.41 -8.06
N LYS A 4 -1.16 18.11 -8.64
CA LYS A 4 -0.58 17.75 -9.95
C LYS A 4 0.14 16.39 -9.96
N TYR A 5 0.43 15.82 -8.80
CA TYR A 5 1.07 14.52 -8.66
C TYR A 5 0.08 13.39 -8.39
N LYS A 6 -1.22 13.67 -8.23
CA LYS A 6 -2.25 12.64 -7.95
C LYS A 6 -2.28 11.57 -9.06
N LYS A 7 -2.43 10.31 -8.66
CA LYS A 7 -2.68 9.17 -9.55
C LYS A 7 -3.57 8.17 -8.84
N ASN A 8 -4.51 7.57 -9.57
CA ASN A 8 -5.43 6.55 -9.07
C ASN A 8 -5.09 5.21 -9.75
N ILE A 9 -4.05 4.53 -9.25
CA ILE A 9 -3.68 3.19 -9.74
C ILE A 9 -4.44 2.14 -8.93
N TYR A 10 -4.42 2.27 -7.60
CA TYR A 10 -5.22 1.47 -6.66
C TYR A 10 -6.00 2.36 -5.69
N SER A 11 -5.45 3.53 -5.34
CA SER A 11 -6.07 4.53 -4.48
C SER A 11 -7.26 5.23 -5.15
N GLU A 12 -8.20 5.72 -4.33
CA GLU A 12 -9.42 6.38 -4.82
C GLU A 12 -9.21 7.86 -5.14
N ASN A 13 -8.34 8.58 -4.42
CA ASN A 13 -8.29 10.04 -4.43
C ASN A 13 -6.92 10.64 -4.79
N GLY A 14 -6.02 9.81 -5.32
CA GLY A 14 -4.74 10.24 -5.91
C GLY A 14 -3.52 9.90 -5.09
N GLU A 15 -3.68 9.19 -3.97
CA GLU A 15 -2.66 8.90 -2.97
C GLU A 15 -1.45 8.19 -3.58
N ASP A 16 -1.66 7.28 -4.55
CA ASP A 16 -0.56 6.55 -5.19
C ASP A 16 0.52 7.49 -5.73
N GLY A 17 0.08 8.58 -6.35
CA GLY A 17 0.98 9.55 -6.96
C GLY A 17 1.56 10.55 -5.96
N ILE A 18 0.76 10.98 -4.97
CA ILE A 18 1.21 11.87 -3.90
C ILE A 18 2.29 11.20 -3.05
N LEU A 19 2.04 9.97 -2.58
CA LEU A 19 2.97 9.21 -1.76
C LEU A 19 4.27 8.96 -2.52
N LEU A 20 4.18 8.53 -3.78
CA LEU A 20 5.36 8.30 -4.61
C LEU A 20 6.19 9.57 -4.80
N TYR A 21 5.54 10.71 -5.04
CA TYR A 21 6.23 11.99 -5.15
C TYR A 21 6.98 12.35 -3.87
N ILE A 22 6.32 12.26 -2.71
CA ILE A 22 6.92 12.57 -1.41
C ILE A 22 8.10 11.63 -1.13
N LEU A 23 7.92 10.32 -1.27
CA LEU A 23 8.95 9.31 -1.01
C LEU A 23 10.18 9.45 -1.92
N LYS A 24 9.98 9.83 -3.19
CA LYS A 24 11.08 10.17 -4.10
C LYS A 24 11.78 11.45 -3.69
N LYS A 25 11.02 12.48 -3.29
CA LYS A 25 11.57 13.78 -2.88
C LYS A 25 12.42 13.66 -1.61
N THR A 26 12.04 12.79 -0.68
CA THR A 26 12.79 12.48 0.54
C THR A 26 13.92 11.47 0.32
N LYS A 27 14.08 10.94 -0.91
CA LYS A 27 15.08 9.92 -1.27
C LYS A 27 15.02 8.67 -0.39
N LEU A 28 13.82 8.32 0.10
CA LEU A 28 13.62 7.11 0.91
C LEU A 28 13.66 5.84 0.06
N ILE A 29 13.09 5.90 -1.16
CA ILE A 29 13.13 4.78 -2.11
C ILE A 29 14.56 4.68 -2.65
N LYS A 30 15.38 3.88 -1.97
CA LYS A 30 16.74 3.48 -2.37
C LYS A 30 16.74 1.98 -2.66
N ASN A 31 17.58 1.54 -3.60
CA ASN A 31 17.56 0.17 -4.13
C ASN A 31 18.13 -0.91 -3.17
N SER A 32 18.34 -0.61 -1.89
CA SER A 32 19.16 -1.46 -1.01
C SER A 32 18.37 -2.33 -0.05
N SER A 33 17.18 -1.92 0.39
CA SER A 33 16.38 -2.68 1.36
C SER A 33 14.88 -2.43 1.20
N PRO A 34 14.02 -3.43 1.47
CA PRO A 34 12.58 -3.23 1.48
C PRO A 34 12.19 -2.20 2.54
N LEU A 35 11.35 -1.24 2.16
CA LEU A 35 10.71 -0.32 3.10
C LEU A 35 9.44 -0.93 3.66
N TRP A 36 8.86 -0.31 4.69
CA TRP A 36 7.60 -0.76 5.28
C TRP A 36 6.56 0.34 5.21
N CYS A 37 5.33 -0.05 4.92
CA CYS A 37 4.15 0.79 5.11
C CYS A 37 3.15 0.08 6.03
N CYS A 38 2.25 0.87 6.63
CA CYS A 38 1.14 0.37 7.43
C CYS A 38 -0.14 1.04 6.93
N GLU A 39 -1.20 0.26 6.75
CA GLU A 39 -2.50 0.75 6.31
C GLU A 39 -3.60 0.21 7.23
N PHE A 40 -4.37 1.13 7.78
CA PHE A 40 -5.54 0.84 8.61
C PHE A 40 -6.80 0.96 7.76
N GLY A 41 -7.73 0.02 7.90
CA GLY A 41 -8.89 -0.07 7.01
C GLY A 41 -8.50 -0.60 5.63
N ALA A 42 -7.62 -1.61 5.58
CA ALA A 42 -7.02 -2.10 4.34
C ALA A 42 -7.99 -2.86 3.41
N TRP A 43 -9.20 -3.17 3.87
CA TRP A 43 -10.17 -4.02 3.19
C TRP A 43 -9.59 -5.36 2.71
N ASP A 44 -9.39 -5.56 1.41
CA ASP A 44 -8.80 -6.77 0.81
C ASP A 44 -7.29 -6.63 0.54
N GLY A 45 -6.71 -5.46 0.88
CA GLY A 45 -5.32 -5.09 0.68
C GLY A 45 -4.98 -4.55 -0.71
N ILE A 46 -5.96 -4.40 -1.60
CA ILE A 46 -5.77 -3.95 -2.99
C ILE A 46 -6.79 -2.87 -3.34
N HIS A 47 -8.08 -3.17 -3.18
CA HIS A 47 -9.17 -2.31 -3.58
C HIS A 47 -9.17 -1.03 -2.76
N GLY A 48 -9.05 0.12 -3.45
CA GLY A 48 -8.99 1.43 -2.81
C GLY A 48 -7.72 1.65 -1.97
N SER A 49 -6.74 0.75 -2.05
CA SER A 49 -5.57 0.82 -1.16
C SER A 49 -4.65 1.98 -1.54
N ASN A 50 -4.28 2.75 -0.54
CA ASN A 50 -3.37 3.89 -0.70
C ASN A 50 -1.90 3.45 -0.82
N THR A 51 -1.56 2.26 -0.31
CA THR A 51 -0.17 1.78 -0.23
C THR A 51 0.13 0.58 -1.10
N PHE A 52 -0.87 -0.10 -1.69
CA PHE A 52 -0.63 -1.31 -2.48
C PHE A 52 0.29 -1.09 -3.70
N ASN A 53 0.24 0.09 -4.33
CA ASN A 53 1.20 0.43 -5.40
C ASN A 53 2.65 0.38 -4.91
N LEU A 54 2.92 0.82 -3.68
CA LEU A 54 4.25 0.78 -3.06
C LEU A 54 4.71 -0.66 -2.87
N VAL A 55 3.82 -1.53 -2.41
CA VAL A 55 4.10 -2.96 -2.18
C VAL A 55 4.38 -3.67 -3.50
N LYS A 56 3.50 -3.46 -4.49
CA LYS A 56 3.57 -4.12 -5.79
C LYS A 56 4.79 -3.68 -6.60
N ASN A 57 5.05 -2.37 -6.65
CA ASN A 57 5.96 -1.78 -7.64
C ASN A 57 7.22 -1.12 -7.05
N TYR A 58 7.28 -0.85 -5.74
CA TYR A 58 8.38 -0.07 -5.13
C TYR A 58 9.09 -0.80 -3.99
N ASN A 59 8.98 -2.13 -3.93
CA ASN A 59 9.65 -2.99 -2.95
C ASN A 59 9.31 -2.66 -1.48
N PHE A 60 8.06 -2.31 -1.20
CA PHE A 60 7.59 -2.21 0.18
C PHE A 60 7.08 -3.57 0.69
N ASN A 61 7.31 -3.81 1.97
CA ASN A 61 6.51 -4.70 2.80
C ASN A 61 5.33 -3.89 3.39
N ALA A 62 4.28 -4.58 3.81
CA ALA A 62 3.10 -3.92 4.36
C ALA A 62 2.57 -4.61 5.61
N VAL A 63 2.11 -3.80 6.55
CA VAL A 63 1.22 -4.20 7.64
C VAL A 63 -0.18 -3.73 7.28
N TYR A 64 -1.09 -4.66 7.03
CA TYR A 64 -2.48 -4.36 6.68
C TYR A 64 -3.39 -4.76 7.83
N ILE A 65 -4.14 -3.78 8.32
CA ILE A 65 -5.00 -3.90 9.50
C ILE A 65 -6.43 -3.61 9.05
N GLU A 66 -7.34 -4.56 9.29
CA GLU A 66 -8.75 -4.45 8.90
C GLU A 66 -9.63 -4.96 10.05
N GLY A 67 -10.54 -4.11 10.51
CA GLY A 67 -11.40 -4.39 11.67
C GLY A 67 -12.71 -5.09 11.29
N ASP A 68 -13.20 -4.91 10.05
CA ASP A 68 -14.38 -5.62 9.58
C ASP A 68 -14.05 -7.09 9.28
N LYS A 69 -14.79 -8.01 9.91
CA LYS A 69 -14.53 -9.45 9.82
C LYS A 69 -14.66 -10.00 8.39
N LYS A 70 -15.61 -9.51 7.59
CA LYS A 70 -15.81 -10.00 6.22
C LYS A 70 -14.67 -9.52 5.34
N LYS A 71 -14.34 -8.23 5.41
CA LYS A 71 -13.22 -7.63 4.68
C LYS A 71 -11.89 -8.25 5.07
N PHE A 72 -11.66 -8.51 6.36
CA PHE A 72 -10.47 -9.19 6.84
C PHE A 72 -10.32 -10.61 6.25
N ASN A 73 -11.43 -11.35 6.06
CA ASN A 73 -11.36 -12.65 5.37
C ASN A 73 -10.94 -12.50 3.89
N ASP A 74 -11.35 -11.42 3.23
CA ASP A 74 -10.90 -11.13 1.87
C ASP A 74 -9.41 -10.76 1.85
N LEU A 75 -8.93 -9.97 2.82
CA LEU A 75 -7.50 -9.69 3.01
C LEU A 75 -6.69 -10.99 3.17
N LEU A 76 -7.16 -11.95 3.96
CA LEU A 76 -6.49 -13.25 4.13
C LEU A 76 -6.43 -14.05 2.83
N LYS A 77 -7.44 -13.95 1.94
CA LYS A 77 -7.39 -14.59 0.61
C LYS A 77 -6.35 -13.90 -0.28
N THR A 78 -6.29 -12.58 -0.28
CA THR A 78 -5.30 -11.81 -1.03
C THR A 78 -3.88 -12.10 -0.56
N LYS A 79 -3.65 -12.16 0.75
CA LYS A 79 -2.35 -12.50 1.35
C LYS A 79 -1.76 -13.80 0.82
N LYS A 80 -2.59 -14.82 0.56
CA LYS A 80 -2.12 -16.10 -0.01
C LYS A 80 -1.59 -15.97 -1.44
N LYS A 81 -2.06 -14.98 -2.20
CA LYS A 81 -1.66 -14.74 -3.59
C LYS A 81 -0.46 -13.81 -3.72
N ILE A 82 -0.17 -13.02 -2.68
CA ILE A 82 0.92 -12.04 -2.69
C ILE A 82 1.81 -12.34 -1.48
N PRO A 83 2.94 -13.06 -1.66
CA PRO A 83 3.72 -13.57 -0.54
C PRO A 83 4.71 -12.57 0.07
N LYS A 84 4.71 -11.29 -0.34
CA LYS A 84 5.53 -10.27 0.35
C LYS A 84 5.11 -10.19 1.82
N ASN A 85 6.00 -9.78 2.72
CA ASN A 85 5.81 -9.91 4.18
C ASN A 85 4.61 -9.10 4.70
N TYR A 86 3.41 -9.68 4.59
CA TYR A 86 2.13 -9.16 5.06
C TYR A 86 1.92 -9.58 6.52
N CYS A 87 2.18 -8.66 7.44
CA CYS A 87 1.72 -8.81 8.82
C CYS A 87 0.25 -8.35 8.90
N THR A 88 -0.59 -9.20 9.47
CA THR A 88 -2.05 -9.00 9.56
C THR A 88 -2.48 -9.26 11.00
N LYS A 89 -2.89 -8.22 11.72
CA LYS A 89 -3.84 -8.23 12.84
C LYS A 89 -4.17 -6.79 13.20
#